data_AF-A0A354XVC9-F1
#
_entry.id   AF-A0A354XVC9-F1
#
_cell.length_a   1.000
_cell.length_b   1.000
_cell.length_c   1.000
_cell.angle_alpha   90.00
_cell.angle_beta   90.00
_cell.angle_gamma   90.00
#
_symmetry.space_group_name_H-M   'P 1'
#
loop_
_entity.id
_entity.type
_entity.pdbx_description
1 polymer ?
#
loop_
_entity_poly.entity_id
_entity_poly.type
_entity_poly.pdbx_seq_one_letter_code
_entity_poly.pdbx_strand_id
1 'polypeptide(L)'
;MALSEEKTLVTHISEGFDFLGFNIRKYNGKLLIKPSKKSRKKITEKLHEIIFSNKAVTQGLLIDRLNTVITGWGNYFRHVLSKKIFAAIDHVLVKQLLRWGTGVTSTNHADGSRTSTSIRYLYFVM
;
A
#
# COMPACT_ATOMS: atom_id res chain seq x y z
N MET A 1 0.45 -7.10 36.88
CA MET A 1 0.39 -6.39 35.58
C MET A 1 -0.76 -5.42 35.64
N ALA A 2 -0.56 -4.14 35.33
CA ALA A 2 -1.61 -3.13 35.23
C ALA A 2 -1.75 -2.68 33.78
N LEU A 3 -2.98 -2.31 33.38
CA LEU A 3 -3.25 -1.77 32.04
C LEU A 3 -2.67 -0.36 31.95
N SER A 4 -2.12 0.02 30.79
CA SER A 4 -1.70 1.40 30.54
C SER A 4 -2.94 2.22 30.18
N GLU A 5 -3.29 3.21 31.00
CA GLU A 5 -4.44 4.09 30.76
C GLU A 5 -4.34 4.79 29.40
N GLU A 6 -3.14 5.25 29.02
CA GLU A 6 -2.87 5.90 27.74
C GLU A 6 -3.20 5.03 26.51
N LYS A 7 -3.04 3.70 26.63
CA LYS A 7 -3.24 2.76 25.52
C LYS A 7 -4.64 2.12 25.54
N THR A 8 -5.43 2.40 26.57
CA THR A 8 -6.74 1.79 26.77
C THR A 8 -7.81 2.70 26.20
N LEU A 9 -8.52 2.23 25.18
CA LEU A 9 -9.62 2.94 24.55
C LEU A 9 -10.89 2.09 24.64
N VAL A 10 -11.89 2.58 25.38
CA VAL A 10 -13.25 2.04 25.34
C VAL A 10 -14.06 2.91 24.37
N THR A 11 -14.57 2.31 23.30
CA THR A 11 -15.32 3.04 22.27
C THR A 11 -16.48 2.22 21.74
N HIS A 12 -17.52 2.91 21.28
CA HIS A 12 -18.65 2.25 20.65
C HIS A 12 -18.27 1.70 19.28
N ILE A 13 -18.85 0.57 18.87
CA ILE A 13 -18.51 -0.08 17.59
C ILE A 13 -18.84 0.78 16.36
N SER A 14 -19.74 1.78 16.50
CA SER A 14 -20.04 2.76 15.46
C SER A 14 -18.91 3.74 15.20
N GLU A 15 -18.12 4.07 16.22
CA GLU A 15 -16.94 4.93 16.11
C GLU A 15 -15.77 4.14 15.55
N GLY A 16 -15.67 2.89 15.98
CA GLY A 16 -14.64 1.94 15.57
C GLY A 16 -13.29 2.21 16.23
N PHE A 17 -12.35 1.31 15.98
CA PHE A 17 -11.00 1.39 16.53
C PHE A 17 -9.98 0.74 15.59
N ASP A 18 -8.71 1.09 15.80
CA ASP A 18 -7.60 0.48 15.08
C ASP A 18 -6.96 -0.64 15.92
N PHE A 19 -6.78 -1.82 15.34
CA PHE A 19 -6.10 -2.95 15.98
C PHE A 19 -5.28 -3.73 14.95
N LEU A 20 -4.01 -4.01 15.24
CA LEU A 20 -3.07 -4.74 14.35
C LEU A 20 -3.03 -4.21 12.90
N GLY A 21 -3.20 -2.90 12.71
CA GLY A 21 -3.21 -2.28 11.37
C GLY A 21 -4.53 -2.42 10.63
N PHE A 22 -5.57 -2.97 11.25
CA PHE A 22 -6.95 -2.97 10.78
C PHE A 22 -7.73 -1.85 11.47
N ASN A 23 -8.72 -1.30 10.78
CA ASN A 23 -9.77 -0.46 11.32
C ASN A 23 -11.05 -1.29 11.33
N ILE A 24 -11.65 -1.43 12.50
CA ILE A 24 -12.85 -2.22 12.75
C ILE A 24 -13.96 -1.24 13.10
N ARG A 25 -15.01 -1.16 12.26
CA ARG A 25 -16.10 -0.21 12.46
C ARG A 25 -17.42 -0.73 11.90
N LYS A 26 -18.51 -0.53 12.65
CA LYS A 26 -19.88 -0.83 12.21
C LYS A 26 -20.53 0.42 11.62
N TYR A 27 -21.01 0.29 10.39
CA TYR A 27 -21.72 1.35 9.66
C TYR A 27 -23.15 0.87 9.39
N ASN A 28 -24.14 1.58 9.92
CA ASN A 28 -25.57 1.31 9.66
C ASN A 28 -25.93 -0.20 9.75
N GLY A 29 -25.52 -0.87 10.81
CA GLY A 29 -25.76 -2.30 10.99
C GLY A 29 -24.70 -3.24 10.40
N LYS A 30 -23.86 -2.79 9.47
CA LYS A 30 -22.86 -3.60 8.77
C LYS A 30 -21.44 -3.39 9.32
N LEU A 31 -20.79 -4.46 9.74
CA LEU A 31 -19.38 -4.43 10.14
C LEU A 31 -18.49 -4.38 8.90
N LEU A 32 -17.59 -3.39 8.84
CA LEU A 32 -16.55 -3.30 7.81
C LEU A 32 -15.17 -3.29 8.48
N ILE A 33 -14.32 -4.23 8.06
CA ILE A 33 -12.91 -4.29 8.44
C ILE A 33 -12.08 -3.87 7.24
N LYS A 34 -11.16 -2.92 7.45
CA LYS A 34 -10.30 -2.34 6.41
C LYS A 34 -8.89 -2.14 6.95
N PRO A 35 -7.85 -2.05 6.11
CA PRO A 35 -6.56 -1.50 6.53
C PRO A 35 -6.74 -0.11 7.18
N SER A 36 -6.11 0.10 8.33
CA SER A 36 -6.21 1.36 9.09
C SER A 36 -5.56 2.52 8.35
N LYS A 37 -5.92 3.76 8.72
CA LYS A 37 -5.27 4.95 8.14
C LYS A 37 -3.75 4.91 8.34
N LYS A 38 -3.31 4.48 9.53
CA LYS A 38 -1.88 4.34 9.88
C LYS A 38 -1.18 3.29 9.01
N SER A 39 -1.80 2.12 8.80
CA SER A 39 -1.26 1.06 7.94
C SER A 39 -1.09 1.54 6.49
N ARG A 40 -2.13 2.20 5.95
CA ARG A 40 -2.12 2.76 4.59
C ARG A 40 -1.05 3.84 4.40
N LYS A 41 -0.85 4.71 5.40
CA LYS A 41 0.21 5.71 5.37
C LYS A 41 1.59 5.05 5.34
N LYS A 42 1.82 4.08 6.23
CA LYS A 42 3.10 3.37 6.35
C LYS A 42 3.50 2.65 5.06
N ILE A 43 2.57 1.97 4.38
CA ILE A 43 2.89 1.30 3.11
C ILE A 43 3.21 2.31 2.01
N THR A 44 2.45 3.41 1.91
CA THR A 44 2.71 4.46 0.90
C THR A 44 4.07 5.13 1.13
N GLU A 45 4.43 5.42 2.37
CA GLU A 45 5.74 5.97 2.74
C GLU A 45 6.86 5.00 2.36
N LYS A 46 6.72 3.72 2.70
CA LYS A 46 7.71 2.69 2.34
C LYS A 46 7.90 2.57 0.83
N LEU A 47 6.83 2.61 0.04
CA LEU A 47 6.91 2.57 -1.42
C LEU A 47 7.59 3.83 -1.98
N HIS A 48 7.27 5.00 -1.43
CA HIS A 48 7.93 6.26 -1.79
C HIS A 48 9.42 6.21 -1.48
N GLU A 49 9.82 5.74 -0.31
CA GLU A 49 11.23 5.59 0.09
C GLU A 49 11.99 4.67 -0.85
N ILE A 50 11.39 3.54 -1.26
CA ILE A 50 11.99 2.62 -2.22
C ILE A 50 12.24 3.32 -3.56
N ILE A 51 11.28 4.09 -4.07
CA ILE A 51 11.47 4.82 -5.34
C ILE A 51 12.51 5.93 -5.20
N PHE A 52 12.44 6.70 -4.10
CA PHE A 52 13.31 7.86 -3.89
C PHE A 52 14.77 7.49 -3.67
N SER A 53 15.03 6.40 -2.93
CA SER A 53 16.39 5.92 -2.65
C SER A 53 17.06 5.22 -3.83
N ASN A 54 16.30 4.87 -4.88
CA ASN A 54 16.77 4.03 -5.98
C ASN A 54 16.70 4.75 -7.33
N LYS A 55 17.22 5.98 -7.41
CA LYS A 55 17.18 6.79 -8.65
C LYS A 55 18.02 6.23 -9.80
N ALA A 56 19.08 5.47 -9.49
CA ALA A 56 20.05 4.99 -10.47
C ALA A 56 20.06 3.46 -10.63
N VAL A 57 19.06 2.75 -10.08
CA VAL A 57 18.97 1.29 -10.24
C VAL A 57 18.30 0.93 -11.56
N THR A 58 18.52 -0.29 -12.02
CA THR A 58 17.79 -0.83 -13.18
C THR A 58 16.30 -0.93 -12.86
N GLN A 59 15.46 -0.72 -13.89
CA GLN A 59 14.01 -0.81 -13.76
C GLN A 59 13.56 -2.15 -13.17
N GLY A 60 14.17 -3.27 -13.60
CA GLY A 60 13.85 -4.60 -13.07
C GLY A 60 14.06 -4.71 -11.56
N LEU A 61 15.22 -4.26 -11.06
CA LEU A 61 15.52 -4.30 -9.63
C LEU A 61 14.57 -3.41 -8.80
N LEU A 62 14.16 -2.26 -9.33
CA LEU A 62 13.17 -1.41 -8.68
C LEU A 62 11.81 -2.10 -8.59
N ILE A 63 11.36 -2.72 -9.68
CA ILE A 63 10.09 -3.46 -9.75
C ILE A 63 10.10 -4.62 -8.74
N ASP A 64 11.17 -5.39 -8.66
CA ASP A 64 11.27 -6.53 -7.73
C ASP A 64 11.16 -6.09 -6.26
N ARG A 65 11.82 -4.98 -5.91
CA ARG A 65 11.75 -4.41 -4.56
C ARG A 65 10.33 -3.93 -4.21
N LEU A 66 9.66 -3.28 -5.15
CA LEU A 66 8.28 -2.83 -4.96
C LEU A 66 7.33 -4.02 -4.85
N ASN A 67 7.43 -4.99 -5.75
CA ASN A 67 6.59 -6.20 -5.75
C ASN A 67 6.71 -6.97 -4.45
N THR A 68 7.92 -7.15 -3.91
CA THR A 68 8.12 -7.84 -2.62
C THR A 68 7.30 -7.20 -1.49
N VAL A 69 7.30 -5.87 -1.43
CA VAL A 69 6.58 -5.11 -0.40
C VAL A 69 5.07 -5.13 -0.62
N ILE A 70 4.62 -4.95 -1.87
CA ILE A 70 3.20 -4.96 -2.25
C ILE A 70 2.60 -6.33 -2.00
N THR A 71 3.28 -7.41 -2.38
CA THR A 71 2.83 -8.80 -2.17
C THR A 71 2.68 -9.12 -0.69
N GLY A 72 3.66 -8.77 0.13
CA GLY A 72 3.56 -8.98 1.58
C GLY A 72 2.38 -8.23 2.21
N TRP A 73 2.18 -6.97 1.81
CA TRP A 73 1.05 -6.16 2.30
C TRP A 73 -0.30 -6.67 1.76
N GLY A 74 -0.33 -7.11 0.50
CA GLY A 74 -1.43 -7.81 -0.17
C GLY A 74 -1.89 -9.04 0.60
N ASN A 75 -0.95 -9.93 0.89
CA ASN A 75 -1.21 -11.16 1.62
C ASN A 75 -1.73 -10.89 3.04
N TYR A 76 -1.16 -9.89 3.73
CA TYR A 76 -1.59 -9.55 5.09
C TYR A 76 -3.05 -9.02 5.14
N PHE A 77 -3.47 -8.26 4.13
CA PHE A 77 -4.81 -7.66 4.05
C PHE A 77 -5.78 -8.40 3.10
N ARG A 78 -5.45 -9.63 2.67
CA ARG A 78 -6.25 -10.37 1.66
C ARG A 78 -7.67 -10.71 2.11
N HIS A 79 -7.88 -10.87 3.42
CA HIS A 79 -9.15 -11.31 3.99
C HIS A 79 -10.13 -10.17 4.29
N VAL A 80 -9.75 -8.91 4.02
CA VAL A 80 -10.55 -7.75 4.38
C VAL A 80 -10.95 -6.92 3.17
N LEU A 81 -11.96 -6.06 3.33
CA LEU A 81 -12.53 -5.25 2.25
C LEU A 81 -11.60 -4.09 1.87
N SER A 82 -10.61 -4.40 1.03
CA SER A 82 -9.47 -3.51 0.76
C SER A 82 -9.34 -3.07 -0.70
N LYS A 83 -10.18 -3.56 -1.63
CA LYS A 83 -10.08 -3.26 -3.08
C LYS A 83 -9.91 -1.77 -3.41
N LYS A 84 -10.78 -0.91 -2.84
CA LYS A 84 -10.70 0.55 -3.07
C LYS A 84 -9.40 1.17 -2.50
N ILE A 85 -8.86 0.59 -1.44
CA ILE A 85 -7.63 1.06 -0.80
C ILE A 85 -6.42 0.67 -1.65
N PHE A 86 -6.36 -0.58 -2.14
CA PHE A 86 -5.31 -1.01 -3.06
C PHE A 86 -5.28 -0.13 -4.32
N ALA A 87 -6.44 0.11 -4.94
CA ALA A 87 -6.52 0.98 -6.12
C ALA A 87 -6.02 2.42 -5.87
N ALA A 88 -6.27 2.97 -4.67
CA ALA A 88 -5.78 4.30 -4.32
C ALA A 88 -4.25 4.32 -4.15
N ILE A 89 -3.67 3.29 -3.56
CA ILE A 89 -2.21 3.14 -3.42
C ILE A 89 -1.56 2.95 -4.79
N ASP A 90 -2.13 2.09 -5.65
CA ASP A 90 -1.64 1.86 -7.01
C ASP A 90 -1.58 3.15 -7.83
N HIS A 91 -2.64 3.96 -7.77
CA HIS A 91 -2.68 5.24 -8.47
C HIS A 91 -1.55 6.19 -8.02
N VAL A 92 -1.24 6.23 -6.72
CA VAL A 92 -0.10 7.02 -6.20
C VAL A 92 1.23 6.42 -6.66
N LEU A 93 1.37 5.10 -6.62
CA LEU A 93 2.57 4.39 -7.02
C LEU A 93 2.91 4.61 -8.51
N VAL A 94 1.91 4.49 -9.40
CA VAL A 94 2.08 4.72 -10.84
C VAL A 94 2.58 6.14 -11.11
N LYS A 95 2.01 7.15 -10.45
CA LYS A 95 2.48 8.53 -10.59
C LYS A 95 3.94 8.71 -10.16
N GLN A 96 4.35 8.04 -9.09
CA GLN A 96 5.74 8.09 -8.63
C GLN A 96 6.69 7.40 -9.61
N LEU A 97 6.31 6.24 -10.14
CA LEU A 97 7.08 5.50 -11.14
C LEU A 97 7.25 6.28 -12.44
N LEU A 98 6.19 6.93 -12.92
CA LEU A 98 6.27 7.80 -14.10
C LEU A 98 7.28 8.93 -13.89
N ARG A 99 7.21 9.62 -12.74
CA ARG A 99 8.17 10.68 -12.39
C ARG A 99 9.60 10.17 -12.29
N TRP A 100 9.78 8.99 -11.71
CA TRP A 100 11.08 8.34 -11.61
C TRP A 100 11.66 8.04 -13.00
N GLY A 101 10.87 7.43 -13.90
CA GLY A 101 11.30 7.11 -15.26
C GLY A 101 11.64 8.36 -16.09
N THR A 102 10.82 9.42 -16.03
CA THR A 102 11.09 10.68 -16.74
C THR A 102 12.27 11.47 -16.16
N GLY A 103 12.61 11.25 -14.87
CA GLY A 103 13.76 11.89 -14.22
C GLY A 103 15.09 11.23 -14.58
N VAL A 104 15.07 9.96 -15.02
CA VAL A 104 16.26 9.21 -15.46
C VAL A 104 16.60 9.52 -16.94
N THR A 105 15.62 9.94 -17.75
CA THR A 105 15.79 10.17 -19.20
C THR A 105 16.63 11.41 -19.61
N SER A 106 17.38 12.06 -18.70
CA SER A 106 18.48 12.97 -19.11
C SER A 106 19.79 12.24 -19.42
N THR A 107 19.87 10.92 -19.27
CA THR A 107 20.95 10.10 -19.82
C THR A 107 20.42 8.75 -20.32
N ASN A 108 20.32 8.66 -21.65
CA ASN A 108 20.41 7.47 -22.52
C ASN A 108 19.73 6.16 -22.09
N HIS A 109 18.60 5.87 -22.74
CA HIS A 109 18.36 4.73 -23.64
C HIS A 109 16.87 4.40 -23.63
N ALA A 110 16.23 4.60 -24.78
CA ALA A 110 14.85 4.22 -25.01
C ALA A 110 14.73 2.69 -25.05
N ASP A 111 14.15 2.10 -24.01
CA ASP A 111 13.50 0.81 -24.07
C ASP A 111 12.00 1.03 -23.84
N GLY A 112 11.23 0.83 -24.90
CA GLY A 112 9.78 0.79 -24.89
C GLY A 112 9.24 -0.46 -24.20
N SER A 113 9.50 -0.61 -22.90
CA SER A 113 8.80 -1.58 -22.07
C SER A 113 7.51 -0.94 -21.56
N ARG A 114 6.39 -1.37 -22.16
CA ARG A 114 5.04 -1.11 -21.64
C ARG A 114 5.05 -1.39 -20.15
N THR A 115 4.77 -0.39 -19.31
CA THR A 115 4.61 -0.47 -17.84
C THR A 115 3.35 -1.24 -17.44
N SER A 116 3.16 -2.40 -18.07
CA SER A 116 2.19 -3.39 -17.71
C SER A 116 2.89 -4.39 -16.80
N THR A 117 2.19 -4.88 -15.78
CA THR A 117 2.56 -6.03 -14.91
C THR A 117 3.09 -5.73 -13.49
N SER A 118 2.50 -4.74 -12.80
CA SER A 118 2.28 -4.88 -11.34
C SER A 118 0.81 -4.67 -10.92
N ILE A 119 -0.04 -4.07 -11.78
CA ILE A 119 -1.46 -3.83 -11.47
C ILE A 119 -2.33 -5.11 -11.65
N ARG A 120 -1.81 -6.17 -12.29
CA ARG A 120 -2.58 -7.41 -12.55
C ARG A 120 -2.55 -8.46 -11.43
N TYR A 121 -1.81 -8.28 -10.35
CA TYR A 121 -1.85 -9.21 -9.22
C TYR A 121 -3.22 -9.27 -8.49
N LEU A 122 -4.15 -8.35 -8.81
CA LEU A 122 -5.47 -8.25 -8.16
C LEU A 122 -6.66 -8.73 -9.02
N TYR A 123 -6.43 -9.53 -10.07
CA TYR A 123 -7.50 -10.29 -10.73
C TYR A 123 -7.56 -11.78 -10.32
N PHE A 124 -6.65 -12.31 -9.49
CA PHE A 124 -6.52 -13.78 -9.30
C PHE A 124 -6.31 -14.26 -7.85
N VAL A 125 -6.58 -13.43 -6.84
CA VAL A 125 -6.77 -13.92 -5.44
C VAL A 125 -8.19 -13.65 -4.94
N MET A 126 -9.14 -13.45 -5.87
CA MET A 126 -10.58 -13.64 -5.73
C MET A 126 -11.13 -14.15 -7.06
#